data_AF-K1RS87-F1
#
_entry.id   AF-K1RS87-F1
#
_cell.length_a   1.000
_cell.length_b   1.000
_cell.length_c   1.000
_cell.angle_alpha   90.00
_cell.angle_beta   90.00
_cell.angle_gamma   90.00
#
_symmetry.space_group_name_H-M   'P 1'
#
loop_
_entity.id
_entity.type
_entity.pdbx_description
1 polymer ?
#
loop_
_entity_poly.entity_id
_entity_poly.type
_entity_poly.pdbx_seq_one_letter_code
_entity_poly.pdbx_strand_id
1 'polypeptide(L)'
;MEKFKLNLEYKVGKAVFSTNLFETEHFKITYKATKSHISLKMAAFVPLEILNLTASIPYNFKADSRVFVNGYQSWTECREMFKDERQSHTFGPTSFAYRRTLLGAAGAYTFDDNVSRRGVFQGFSYMYVRNGEEYDLFASLTERTGY
;
A
#
# COMPACT_ATOMS: atom_id res chain seq x y z
N MET A 1 -21.23 -0.91 -5.72
CA MET A 1 -20.08 -1.82 -5.56
C MET A 1 -18.88 -1.00 -5.97
N GLU A 2 -18.17 -0.47 -4.99
CA GLU A 2 -17.32 0.71 -5.16
C GLU A 2 -16.11 0.44 -6.06
N LYS A 3 -15.90 1.40 -6.96
CA LYS A 3 -14.86 1.46 -7.97
C LYS A 3 -13.50 1.54 -7.27
N PHE A 4 -12.85 0.40 -7.02
CA PHE A 4 -11.41 0.45 -6.73
C PHE A 4 -10.68 0.86 -8.00
N LYS A 5 -9.65 1.69 -7.86
CA LYS A 5 -8.79 2.09 -8.97
C LYS A 5 -7.54 1.21 -8.94
N LEU A 6 -7.21 0.58 -10.06
CA LEU A 6 -5.95 -0.11 -10.23
C LEU A 6 -4.97 0.80 -10.97
N ASN A 7 -3.73 0.87 -10.52
CA ASN A 7 -2.62 1.38 -11.31
C ASN A 7 -1.52 0.31 -11.34
N LEU A 8 -1.00 0.03 -12.52
CA LEU A 8 0.08 -0.91 -12.74
C LEU A 8 1.18 -0.23 -13.54
N GLU A 9 2.40 -0.29 -13.00
CA GLU A 9 3.63 0.03 -13.69
C GLU A 9 4.40 -1.25 -13.94
N TYR A 10 4.78 -1.47 -15.19
CA TYR A 10 5.40 -2.71 -15.61
C TYR A 10 6.37 -2.47 -16.77
N LYS A 11 7.25 -3.44 -16.98
CA LYS A 11 8.28 -3.41 -18.01
C LYS A 11 8.14 -4.59 -18.93
N VAL A 12 8.26 -4.34 -20.23
CA VAL A 12 8.34 -5.36 -21.29
C VAL A 12 9.62 -5.10 -22.08
N GLY A 13 10.57 -6.04 -22.00
CA GLY A 13 11.91 -5.83 -22.55
C GLY A 13 12.61 -4.64 -21.89
N LYS A 14 12.84 -3.55 -22.64
CA LYS A 14 13.46 -2.31 -22.15
C LYS A 14 12.46 -1.16 -21.93
N ALA A 15 11.22 -1.32 -22.36
CA ALA A 15 10.20 -0.28 -22.28
C ALA A 15 9.40 -0.38 -20.98
N VAL A 16 9.11 0.78 -20.37
CA VAL A 16 8.30 0.92 -19.15
C VAL A 16 6.93 1.48 -19.54
N PHE A 17 5.89 0.90 -18.98
CA PHE A 17 4.50 1.23 -19.23
C PHE A 17 3.79 1.51 -17.91
N SER A 18 2.86 2.46 -17.93
CA SER A 18 1.96 2.75 -16.81
C SER A 18 0.52 2.72 -17.32
N THR A 19 -0.36 2.01 -16.62
CA THR A 19 -1.75 1.83 -17.05
C THR A 19 -2.70 1.66 -15.88
N ASN A 20 -3.95 2.05 -16.07
CA ASN A 20 -5.08 1.75 -15.20
C ASN A 20 -6.07 0.76 -15.85
N LEU A 21 -5.70 0.21 -17.01
CA LEU A 21 -6.52 -0.73 -17.77
C LEU A 21 -6.33 -2.15 -17.25
N PHE A 22 -7.41 -2.92 -17.28
CA PHE A 22 -7.41 -4.34 -16.95
C PHE A 22 -6.97 -5.21 -18.13
N GLU A 23 -6.88 -4.68 -19.35
CA GLU A 23 -6.46 -5.42 -20.52
C GLU A 23 -5.61 -4.53 -21.42
N THR A 24 -4.49 -5.08 -21.87
CA THR A 24 -3.55 -4.48 -22.82
C THR A 24 -3.11 -5.56 -23.79
N GLU A 25 -2.31 -5.21 -24.79
CA GLU A 25 -1.67 -6.21 -25.67
C GLU A 25 -0.69 -7.13 -24.92
N HIS A 26 -0.22 -6.74 -23.73
CA HIS A 26 0.77 -7.50 -22.96
C HIS A 26 0.16 -8.44 -21.92
N PHE A 27 -1.03 -8.13 -21.42
CA PHE A 27 -1.66 -8.90 -20.35
C PHE A 27 -3.17 -8.65 -20.26
N LYS A 28 -3.84 -9.56 -19.53
CA LYS A 28 -5.22 -9.39 -19.06
C LYS A 28 -5.33 -9.66 -17.56
N ILE A 29 -5.93 -8.74 -16.82
CA ILE A 29 -6.28 -8.86 -15.41
C ILE A 29 -7.78 -9.14 -15.31
N THR A 30 -8.10 -10.29 -14.74
CA THR A 30 -9.45 -10.61 -14.29
C THR A 30 -9.56 -10.33 -12.80
N TYR A 31 -10.71 -9.85 -12.34
CA TYR A 31 -10.92 -9.57 -10.93
C TYR A 31 -12.26 -10.11 -10.41
N LYS A 32 -12.26 -10.45 -9.13
CA LYS A 32 -13.46 -10.69 -8.34
C LYS A 32 -13.43 -9.76 -7.14
N ALA A 33 -14.37 -8.83 -7.07
CA ALA A 33 -14.53 -7.93 -5.95
C ALA A 33 -15.82 -8.30 -5.19
N THR A 34 -15.67 -8.66 -3.93
CA THR A 34 -16.80 -8.86 -3.00
C THR A 34 -16.80 -7.72 -1.98
N LYS A 35 -17.72 -7.76 -1.01
CA LYS A 35 -17.71 -6.80 0.10
C LYS A 35 -16.47 -6.91 0.99
N SER A 36 -15.81 -8.07 1.05
CA SER A 36 -14.72 -8.35 2.00
C SER A 36 -13.37 -8.64 1.35
N HIS A 37 -13.34 -8.99 0.06
CA HIS A 37 -12.11 -9.39 -0.61
C HIS A 37 -12.06 -8.89 -2.06
N ILE A 38 -10.87 -8.49 -2.50
CA ILE A 38 -10.55 -8.27 -3.90
C ILE A 38 -9.50 -9.30 -4.30
N SER A 39 -9.82 -10.09 -5.33
CA SER A 39 -8.87 -11.02 -5.94
C SER A 39 -8.60 -10.58 -7.37
N LEU A 40 -7.31 -10.38 -7.68
CA LEU A 40 -6.82 -10.04 -9.01
C LEU A 40 -6.04 -11.25 -9.55
N LYS A 41 -6.34 -11.66 -10.79
CA LYS A 41 -5.59 -12.68 -11.50
C LYS A 41 -5.13 -12.12 -12.84
N MET A 42 -3.82 -11.97 -12.98
CA MET A 42 -3.16 -11.52 -14.21
C MET A 42 -2.77 -12.74 -15.06
N ALA A 43 -3.10 -12.69 -16.34
CA ALA A 43 -2.55 -13.54 -17.38
C ALA A 43 -1.68 -12.67 -18.28
N ALA A 44 -0.36 -12.87 -18.22
CA ALA A 44 0.59 -12.20 -19.10
C ALA A 44 0.69 -12.96 -20.43
N PHE A 45 0.64 -12.25 -21.54
CA PHE A 45 0.80 -12.80 -22.89
C PHE A 45 2.27 -12.75 -23.36
N VAL A 46 3.07 -11.91 -22.69
CA VAL A 46 4.51 -11.75 -22.92
C VAL A 46 5.25 -11.73 -21.58
N PRO A 47 6.56 -12.06 -21.55
CA PRO A 47 7.37 -11.85 -20.37
C PRO A 47 7.35 -10.37 -19.95
N LEU A 48 6.93 -10.12 -18.71
CA LEU A 48 6.87 -8.78 -18.13
C LEU A 48 7.35 -8.78 -16.69
N GLU A 49 7.86 -7.64 -16.24
CA GLU A 49 8.28 -7.38 -14.86
C GLU A 49 7.34 -6.33 -14.25
N ILE A 50 6.69 -6.67 -13.13
CA ILE A 50 5.84 -5.73 -12.39
C ILE A 50 6.76 -4.86 -11.55
N LEU A 51 6.68 -3.54 -11.76
CA LEU A 51 7.46 -2.56 -11.00
C LEU A 51 6.65 -2.00 -9.83
N ASN A 52 5.35 -1.72 -10.05
CA ASN A 52 4.44 -1.25 -9.01
C ASN A 52 3.01 -1.69 -9.33
N LEU A 53 2.27 -2.13 -8.31
CA LEU A 53 0.86 -2.48 -8.41
C LEU A 53 0.11 -1.85 -7.23
N THR A 54 -0.79 -0.90 -7.53
CA THR A 54 -1.55 -0.19 -6.51
C THR A 54 -3.04 -0.38 -6.73
N ALA A 55 -3.75 -0.84 -5.70
CA ALA A 55 -5.21 -0.83 -5.63
C ALA A 55 -5.66 0.24 -4.64
N SER A 56 -6.40 1.25 -5.11
CA SER A 56 -6.97 2.31 -4.27
C SER A 56 -8.44 2.05 -4.04
N ILE A 57 -8.83 1.90 -2.77
CA ILE A 57 -10.20 1.63 -2.36
C ILE A 57 -10.69 2.85 -1.58
N PRO A 58 -11.80 3.49 -1.98
CA PRO A 58 -12.36 4.59 -1.19
C PRO A 58 -12.84 4.05 0.17
N TYR A 59 -12.61 4.82 1.23
CA TYR A 59 -13.04 4.47 2.58
C TYR A 59 -13.60 5.70 3.29
N ASN A 60 -14.76 5.53 3.93
CA ASN A 60 -15.46 6.60 4.63
C ASN A 60 -15.18 6.53 6.14
N PHE A 61 -14.25 7.37 6.61
CA PHE A 61 -13.91 7.45 8.03
C PHE A 61 -14.98 8.20 8.83
N LYS A 62 -15.41 7.63 9.96
CA LYS A 62 -16.21 8.32 10.99
C LYS A 62 -15.36 9.39 11.68
N ALA A 63 -15.98 10.25 12.49
CA ALA A 63 -15.26 11.34 13.16
C ALA A 63 -14.25 10.82 14.20
N ASP A 64 -14.59 9.72 14.86
CA ASP A 64 -13.85 9.08 15.95
C ASP A 64 -13.04 7.85 15.50
N SER A 65 -13.00 7.56 14.19
CA SER A 65 -12.25 6.45 13.63
C SER A 65 -10.78 6.50 14.04
N ARG A 66 -10.24 5.34 14.42
CA ARG A 66 -8.80 5.13 14.62
C ARG A 66 -8.21 4.32 13.50
N VAL A 67 -7.00 4.67 13.10
CA VAL A 67 -6.23 3.92 12.11
C VAL A 67 -5.06 3.29 12.83
N PHE A 68 -4.91 1.99 12.66
CA PHE A 68 -3.71 1.27 13.04
C PHE A 68 -3.02 0.78 11.77
N VAL A 69 -1.74 1.04 11.67
CA VAL A 69 -0.88 0.49 10.61
C VAL A 69 0.24 -0.31 11.25
N ASN A 70 0.49 -1.50 10.72
CA ASN A 70 1.61 -2.30 11.19
C ASN A 70 2.93 -1.75 10.67
N GLY A 71 3.85 -1.44 11.57
CA GLY A 71 5.20 -1.03 11.21
C GLY A 71 5.97 -2.14 10.47
N TYR A 72 6.87 -1.74 9.56
CA TYR A 72 7.68 -2.68 8.77
C TYR A 72 8.70 -3.48 9.61
N GLN A 73 9.22 -2.89 10.70
CA GLN A 73 10.20 -3.52 11.59
C GLN A 73 9.85 -3.32 13.07
N SER A 74 10.56 -4.05 13.94
CA SER A 74 10.41 -4.00 15.40
C SER A 74 10.51 -2.61 16.03
N TRP A 75 11.15 -1.67 15.34
CA TRP A 75 11.45 -0.32 15.82
C TRP A 75 10.71 0.76 15.03
N THR A 76 9.86 0.38 14.07
CA THR A 76 8.96 1.33 13.36
C THR A 76 7.67 1.52 14.15
N GLU A 77 7.06 2.71 14.02
CA GLU A 77 5.84 3.04 14.76
C GLU A 77 4.71 2.05 14.46
N CYS A 78 4.06 1.57 15.52
CA CYS A 78 3.00 0.57 15.46
C CYS A 78 2.00 0.85 16.60
N ARG A 79 1.00 1.68 16.32
CA ARG A 79 -0.04 2.07 17.29
C ARG A 79 -1.30 2.58 16.58
N GLU A 80 -2.38 2.69 17.33
CA GLU A 80 -3.56 3.42 16.88
C GLU A 80 -3.29 4.93 16.82
N MET A 81 -3.80 5.56 15.77
CA MET A 81 -3.70 6.99 15.49
C MET A 81 -5.09 7.56 15.14
N PHE A 82 -5.31 8.85 15.35
CA PHE A 82 -6.45 9.54 14.74
C PHE A 82 -6.29 9.59 13.22
N LYS A 83 -7.39 9.59 12.47
CA LYS A 83 -7.39 9.63 11.00
C LYS A 83 -6.67 10.84 10.37
N ASP A 84 -6.49 11.93 11.11
CA ASP A 84 -5.83 13.17 10.70
C ASP A 84 -4.49 13.40 11.44
N GLU A 85 -4.06 12.41 12.22
CA GLU A 85 -2.78 12.44 12.91
C GLU A 85 -1.62 12.35 11.92
N ARG A 86 -0.44 12.70 12.41
CA ARG A 86 0.81 12.54 11.69
C ARG A 86 1.52 11.29 12.23
N GLN A 87 1.75 10.32 11.35
CA GLN A 87 2.60 9.18 11.69
C GLN A 87 4.03 9.70 11.95
N SER A 88 4.56 9.32 13.10
CA SER A 88 5.93 9.54 13.50
C SER A 88 6.82 8.49 12.84
N HIS A 89 7.99 8.90 12.40
CA HIS A 89 9.01 7.98 11.92
C HIS A 89 10.13 7.94 12.96
N THR A 90 10.68 6.75 13.18
CA THR A 90 11.64 6.49 14.27
C THR A 90 12.89 7.34 14.16
N PHE A 91 13.22 7.77 12.94
CA PHE A 91 14.13 8.88 12.70
C PHE A 91 13.29 10.12 12.41
N GLY A 92 13.52 11.20 13.18
CA GLY A 92 12.82 12.47 13.02
C GLY A 92 13.07 13.15 11.65
N PRO A 93 13.23 14.48 11.58
CA PRO A 93 13.37 15.18 10.30
C PRO A 93 14.60 14.76 9.46
N THR A 94 15.46 13.89 9.99
CA THR A 94 16.60 13.25 9.33
C THR A 94 16.23 12.10 8.39
N SER A 95 14.96 11.74 8.23
CA SER A 95 14.51 10.69 7.30
C SER A 95 15.04 10.87 5.88
N PHE A 96 15.24 12.11 5.41
CA PHE A 96 15.83 12.38 4.09
C PHE A 96 17.28 11.89 3.95
N ALA A 97 18.11 12.07 4.99
CA ALA A 97 19.51 11.64 4.98
C ALA A 97 19.65 10.11 5.01
N TYR A 98 18.72 9.42 5.67
CA TYR A 98 18.75 7.97 5.80
C TYR A 98 18.04 7.23 4.66
N ARG A 99 17.20 7.87 3.85
CA ARG A 99 16.44 7.25 2.75
C ARG A 99 17.31 6.47 1.76
N ARG A 100 18.52 6.94 1.45
CA ARG A 100 19.44 6.24 0.53
C ARG A 100 20.38 5.26 1.24
N THR A 101 20.12 4.98 2.51
CA THR A 101 20.93 4.07 3.32
C THR A 101 20.20 2.76 3.56
N LEU A 102 20.95 1.73 3.92
CA LEU A 102 20.40 0.44 4.34
C LEU A 102 19.46 0.59 5.55
N LEU A 103 19.67 1.59 6.41
CA LEU A 103 18.77 1.90 7.52
C LEU A 103 17.45 2.51 7.04
N GLY A 104 17.48 3.30 5.97
CA GLY A 104 16.27 3.83 5.31
C GLY A 104 15.41 2.72 4.72
N ALA A 105 16.05 1.83 3.95
CA ALA A 105 15.40 0.64 3.40
C ALA A 105 14.86 -0.28 4.50
N ALA A 106 15.63 -0.50 5.56
CA ALA A 106 15.21 -1.31 6.71
C ALA A 106 13.99 -0.73 7.43
N GLY A 107 13.78 0.59 7.42
CA GLY A 107 12.61 1.22 8.05
C GLY A 107 11.42 1.46 7.12
N ALA A 108 11.46 0.93 5.88
CA ALA A 108 10.47 1.22 4.84
C ALA A 108 10.33 2.70 4.45
N TYR A 109 11.35 3.52 4.72
CA TYR A 109 11.31 4.96 4.41
C TYR A 109 11.55 5.28 2.92
N THR A 110 11.82 4.25 2.10
CA THR A 110 12.09 4.36 0.66
C THR A 110 10.86 4.21 -0.23
N PHE A 111 9.72 3.76 0.29
CA PHE A 111 8.55 3.41 -0.54
C PHE A 111 7.72 4.60 -1.01
N ASP A 112 7.67 5.69 -0.24
CA ASP A 112 6.85 6.85 -0.59
C ASP A 112 7.50 8.11 -0.04
N ASP A 113 7.47 9.17 -0.84
CA ASP A 113 8.05 10.46 -0.50
C ASP A 113 7.25 11.25 0.53
N ASN A 114 5.99 10.91 0.76
CA ASN A 114 5.07 11.57 1.68
C ASN A 114 5.20 11.11 3.14
N VAL A 115 6.37 10.59 3.51
CA VAL A 115 6.75 10.23 4.88
C VAL A 115 6.37 11.38 5.81
N SER A 116 5.37 11.17 6.66
CA SER A 116 4.92 12.10 7.71
C SER A 116 3.96 13.23 7.31
N ARG A 117 3.17 13.07 6.23
CA ARG A 117 2.00 13.96 5.98
C ARG A 117 0.84 13.60 6.92
N ARG A 118 0.15 14.61 7.47
CA ARG A 118 -1.07 14.39 8.28
C ARG A 118 -2.14 13.65 7.47
N GLY A 119 -2.72 12.62 8.07
CA GLY A 119 -3.75 11.77 7.45
C GLY A 119 -3.24 10.83 6.36
N VAL A 120 -1.92 10.67 6.24
CA VAL A 120 -1.29 9.64 5.40
C VAL A 120 -0.55 8.68 6.32
N PHE A 121 -0.90 7.40 6.23
CA PHE A 121 -0.30 6.35 7.04
C PHE A 121 0.34 5.31 6.14
N GLN A 122 1.50 4.83 6.56
CA GLN A 122 2.28 3.79 5.91
C GLN A 122 2.34 2.59 6.85
N GLY A 123 1.95 1.44 6.32
CA GLY A 123 1.97 0.17 7.02
C GLY A 123 2.45 -0.95 6.10
N PHE A 124 2.83 -2.05 6.72
CA PHE A 124 3.30 -3.24 6.05
C PHE A 124 2.43 -4.44 6.43
N SER A 125 2.05 -5.26 5.45
CA SER A 125 1.25 -6.47 5.58
C SER A 125 -0.21 -6.26 6.00
N TYR A 126 -0.48 -5.46 7.05
CA TYR A 126 -1.84 -5.24 7.54
C TYR A 126 -2.05 -3.88 8.20
N MET A 127 -3.31 -3.47 8.21
CA MET A 127 -3.83 -2.30 8.92
C MET A 127 -5.28 -2.54 9.30
N TYR A 128 -5.82 -1.76 10.23
CA TYR A 128 -7.25 -1.73 10.47
C TYR A 128 -7.75 -0.33 10.73
N VAL A 129 -9.04 -0.13 10.48
CA VAL A 129 -9.78 1.04 10.94
C VAL A 129 -10.74 0.60 12.04
N ARG A 130 -10.60 1.18 13.22
CA ARG A 130 -11.48 0.94 14.36
C ARG A 130 -12.55 2.03 14.43
N ASN A 131 -13.80 1.59 14.55
CA ASN A 131 -14.99 2.42 14.65
C ASN A 131 -15.75 2.04 15.93
N GLY A 132 -15.39 2.63 17.06
CA GLY A 132 -15.89 2.20 18.38
C GLY A 132 -15.38 0.80 18.73
N GLU A 133 -16.27 -0.19 18.72
CA GLU A 133 -16.00 -1.61 18.96
C GLU A 133 -15.88 -2.44 17.67
N GLU A 134 -16.14 -1.84 16.50
CA GLU A 134 -16.04 -2.50 15.20
C GLU A 134 -14.66 -2.27 14.56
N TYR A 135 -14.17 -3.27 13.81
CA TYR A 135 -12.86 -3.23 13.16
C TYR A 135 -12.99 -3.65 11.70
N ASP A 136 -12.55 -2.77 10.79
CA ASP A 136 -12.38 -3.08 9.38
C ASP A 136 -10.92 -3.43 9.12
N LEU A 137 -10.64 -4.72 8.87
CA LEU A 137 -9.29 -5.23 8.63
C LEU A 137 -8.93 -5.18 7.15
N PHE A 138 -7.74 -4.64 6.85
CA PHE A 138 -7.12 -4.69 5.54
C PHE A 138 -5.78 -5.41 5.71
N ALA A 139 -5.69 -6.63 5.17
CA ALA A 139 -4.51 -7.46 5.33
C ALA A 139 -4.16 -8.18 4.04
N SER A 140 -2.87 -8.31 3.79
CA SER A 140 -2.36 -9.24 2.79
C SER A 140 -2.58 -10.67 3.26
N LEU A 141 -2.78 -11.57 2.29
CA LEU A 141 -2.83 -13.01 2.53
C LEU A 141 -1.45 -13.68 2.39
N THR A 142 -0.44 -12.94 1.91
CA THR A 142 0.91 -13.45 1.72
C THR A 142 1.95 -12.33 1.61
N GLU A 143 3.10 -12.54 2.25
CA GLU A 143 4.28 -11.67 2.14
C GLU A 143 5.36 -12.27 1.22
N ARG A 144 5.07 -13.40 0.57
CA ARG A 144 6.11 -14.16 -0.16
C ARG A 144 6.63 -13.42 -1.40
N THR A 145 5.77 -12.62 -2.04
CA THR A 145 6.04 -12.02 -3.36
C THR A 145 5.90 -10.51 -3.37
N GLY A 146 5.95 -9.85 -2.21
CA GLY A 146 5.87 -8.40 -2.10
C GLY A 146 6.41 -7.92 -0.75
N TYR A 147 6.83 -6.66 -0.72
CA TYR A 147 7.09 -5.87 0.48
C TYR A 147 6.86 -4.39 0.23
#